data_AF-A0A8K1CBS3-F1
#
_entry.id   AF-A0A8K1CBS3-F1
#
_cell.length_a   1.000
_cell.length_b   1.000
_cell.length_c   1.000
_cell.angle_alpha   90.00
_cell.angle_beta   90.00
_cell.angle_gamma   90.00
#
_symmetry.space_group_name_H-M   'P 1'
#
loop_
_entity.id
_entity.type
_entity.pdbx_description
1 polymer ?
#
loop_
_entity_poly.entity_id
_entity_poly.type
_entity_poly.pdbx_seq_one_letter_code
_entity_poly.pdbx_strand_id
1 'polypeptide(L)'
;MPPILSQTHRVDEDGDDDHDEDDARAEALRLRAAIDEAIELRDELQQKNVRVQRRIATILQKSQEATNNGEPASQRRDDKNSANENEKRYLECLRSVHEAKVQTTTAQSQYDRIALDLQAKLDEKEAKVTEIQDSFLEFKREIAKNAENMRTGKPIPARVISQFEAAELKKDQEVEKVRLKNINLRTHLKKLEQQLHAKEQLAEGLHLIDFEQLKIENQTLNEKIEERNEELHKLRKKTTSTVQVLTHIKEKLQFILAENQLLKKESAELEEALSVNRDKLAKKKKERDANRQVLLKLKNKDGFAKSELLIEDFEKRDADLVDLERRLAELMQRHAYLTRSMSTKAK
;
A
#
# COMPACT_ATOMS: atom_id res chain seq x y z
N MET A 1 59.68 54.34 -85.29
CA MET A 1 58.30 54.58 -84.81
C MET A 1 57.35 53.87 -85.74
N PRO A 2 56.70 52.78 -85.26
CA PRO A 2 55.27 52.79 -84.87
C PRO A 2 55.02 52.09 -83.50
N PRO A 3 53.77 52.06 -82.97
CA PRO A 3 53.50 52.29 -81.53
C PRO A 3 53.26 51.02 -80.68
N ILE A 4 53.48 51.21 -79.37
CA ILE A 4 53.31 50.24 -78.27
C ILE A 4 51.85 50.28 -77.77
N LEU A 5 51.19 49.12 -77.68
CA LEU A 5 49.93 48.93 -76.97
C LEU A 5 50.16 48.96 -75.45
N SER A 6 49.39 49.78 -74.73
CA SER A 6 49.25 49.67 -73.27
C SER A 6 48.00 48.86 -72.92
N GLN A 7 48.18 47.65 -72.40
CA GLN A 7 47.15 46.95 -71.64
C GLN A 7 47.39 47.22 -70.15
N THR A 8 46.44 47.92 -69.52
CA THR A 8 46.35 48.06 -68.06
C THR A 8 45.70 46.80 -67.49
N HIS A 9 46.50 45.98 -66.80
CA HIS A 9 46.01 44.88 -65.97
C HIS A 9 45.66 45.48 -64.59
N ARG A 10 44.37 45.50 -64.23
CA ARG A 10 43.92 45.73 -62.85
C ARG A 10 44.12 44.41 -62.10
N VAL A 11 44.91 44.46 -61.04
CA VAL A 11 45.05 43.39 -60.06
C VAL A 11 43.95 43.65 -59.01
N ASP A 12 43.02 42.71 -58.90
CA ASP A 12 42.02 42.68 -57.82
C ASP A 12 42.74 42.12 -56.57
N GLU A 13 43.06 43.00 -55.61
CA GLU A 13 43.80 42.70 -54.37
C GLU A 13 42.87 42.63 -53.12
N ASP A 14 41.55 42.57 -53.32
CA ASP A 14 40.57 42.70 -52.21
C ASP A 14 40.07 41.34 -51.64
N GLY A 15 40.78 40.23 -51.87
CA GLY A 15 40.31 38.87 -51.56
C GLY A 15 41.06 38.08 -50.48
N ASP A 16 42.28 38.50 -50.10
CA ASP A 16 43.11 37.80 -49.10
C ASP A 16 42.96 38.37 -47.68
N ASP A 17 42.60 39.65 -47.53
CA ASP A 17 42.53 40.34 -46.22
C ASP A 17 41.32 39.86 -45.38
N ASP A 18 40.21 39.51 -46.04
CA ASP A 18 38.99 38.99 -45.38
C ASP A 18 39.19 37.57 -44.79
N HIS A 19 40.03 36.75 -45.41
CA HIS A 19 40.32 35.39 -44.93
C HIS A 19 41.25 35.39 -43.71
N ASP A 20 42.25 36.28 -43.70
CA ASP A 20 43.14 36.48 -42.55
C ASP A 20 42.39 37.10 -41.35
N GLU A 21 41.43 38.00 -41.60
CA GLU A 21 40.55 38.54 -40.56
C GLU A 21 39.62 37.47 -39.95
N ASP A 22 39.05 36.59 -40.77
CA ASP A 22 38.15 35.54 -40.29
C ASP A 22 38.89 34.43 -39.52
N ASP A 23 40.12 34.09 -39.93
CA ASP A 23 40.99 33.17 -39.18
C ASP A 23 41.45 33.78 -37.84
N ALA A 24 41.81 35.07 -37.82
CA ALA A 24 42.12 35.79 -36.59
C ALA A 24 40.92 35.89 -35.64
N ARG A 25 39.70 36.07 -36.17
CA ARG A 25 38.45 36.04 -35.39
C ARG A 25 38.16 34.65 -34.82
N ALA A 26 38.40 33.59 -35.58
CA ALA A 26 38.24 32.21 -35.12
C ALA A 26 39.24 31.86 -34.01
N GLU A 27 40.49 32.29 -34.13
CA GLU A 27 41.52 32.11 -33.11
C GLU A 27 41.22 32.92 -31.83
N ALA A 28 40.76 34.17 -31.97
CA ALA A 28 40.32 35.00 -30.85
C ALA A 28 39.13 34.36 -30.10
N LEU A 29 38.20 33.73 -30.81
CA LEU A 29 37.05 33.04 -30.22
C LEU A 29 37.48 31.76 -29.48
N ARG A 30 38.44 31.01 -30.02
CA ARG A 30 39.05 29.86 -29.34
C ARG A 30 39.81 30.26 -28.08
N LEU A 31 40.62 31.32 -28.15
CA LEU A 31 41.36 31.85 -27.00
C LEU A 31 40.41 32.34 -25.91
N ARG A 32 39.30 32.98 -26.30
CA ARG A 32 38.28 33.42 -25.35
C ARG A 32 37.57 32.25 -24.68
N ALA A 33 37.21 31.21 -25.43
CA ALA A 33 36.65 29.99 -24.87
C ALA A 33 37.62 29.30 -23.89
N ALA A 34 38.92 29.25 -24.21
CA ALA A 34 39.94 28.70 -23.32
C ALA A 34 40.13 29.53 -22.04
N ILE A 35 40.02 30.87 -22.13
CA ILE A 35 40.06 31.76 -20.97
C ILE A 35 38.83 31.54 -20.09
N ASP A 36 37.64 31.42 -20.67
CA ASP A 36 36.40 31.17 -19.95
C ASP A 36 36.45 29.81 -19.21
N GLU A 37 36.92 28.75 -19.88
CA GLU A 37 37.14 27.43 -19.26
C GLU A 37 38.16 27.50 -18.11
N ALA A 38 39.25 28.25 -18.28
CA ALA A 38 40.24 28.44 -17.23
C ALA A 38 39.68 29.23 -16.02
N ILE A 39 38.78 30.19 -16.25
CA ILE A 39 38.09 30.94 -15.20
C ILE A 39 37.13 30.03 -14.43
N GLU A 40 36.35 29.20 -15.14
CA GLU A 40 35.47 28.21 -14.51
C GLU A 40 36.24 27.23 -13.63
N LEU A 41 37.36 26.68 -14.13
CA LEU A 41 38.24 25.80 -13.37
C LEU A 41 38.83 26.50 -12.13
N ARG A 42 39.25 27.76 -12.26
CA ARG A 42 39.73 28.57 -11.13
C ARG A 42 38.64 28.75 -10.08
N ASP A 43 37.43 29.09 -10.50
CA ASP A 43 36.31 29.35 -9.59
C ASP A 43 35.86 28.05 -8.90
N GLU A 44 35.86 26.91 -9.59
CA GLU A 44 35.67 25.61 -8.98
C GLU A 44 36.72 25.30 -7.92
N LEU A 45 38.00 25.51 -8.23
CA LEU A 45 39.10 25.28 -7.28
C LEU A 45 39.01 26.21 -6.08
N GLN A 46 38.62 27.48 -6.28
CA GLN A 46 38.36 28.43 -5.20
C GLN A 46 37.20 27.97 -4.33
N GLN A 47 36.08 27.53 -4.92
CA GLN A 47 34.95 26.97 -4.16
C GLN A 47 35.34 25.73 -3.37
N LYS A 48 36.12 24.81 -3.97
CA LYS A 48 36.66 23.62 -3.29
C LYS A 48 37.58 24.04 -2.14
N ASN A 49 38.45 25.01 -2.34
CA ASN A 49 39.36 25.54 -1.31
C ASN A 49 38.57 26.15 -0.14
N VAL A 50 37.58 27.00 -0.42
CA VAL A 50 36.70 27.59 0.62
C VAL A 50 35.95 26.50 1.40
N ARG A 51 35.45 25.45 0.73
CA ARG A 51 34.80 24.31 1.40
C ARG A 51 35.76 23.57 2.34
N VAL A 52 36.98 23.30 1.89
CA VAL A 52 38.02 22.65 2.71
C VAL A 52 38.43 23.54 3.88
N GLN A 53 38.63 24.85 3.66
CA GLN A 53 38.94 25.80 4.72
C GLN A 53 37.84 25.88 5.78
N ARG A 54 36.56 25.91 5.38
CA ARG A 54 35.41 25.83 6.31
C ARG A 54 35.41 24.53 7.10
N ARG A 55 35.77 23.41 6.46
CA ARG A 55 35.87 22.10 7.12
C ARG A 55 37.03 22.06 8.13
N ILE A 56 38.18 22.64 7.78
CA ILE A 56 39.33 22.77 8.69
C ILE A 56 38.96 23.67 9.87
N ALA A 57 38.33 24.82 9.62
CA ALA A 57 37.89 25.75 10.66
C ALA A 57 36.90 25.08 11.62
N THR A 58 35.96 24.29 11.13
CA THR A 58 35.03 23.53 12.00
C THR A 58 35.71 22.43 12.80
N ILE A 59 36.74 21.77 12.25
CA ILE A 59 37.54 20.78 13.01
C ILE A 59 38.39 21.47 14.08
N LEU A 60 39.02 22.59 13.76
CA LEU A 60 39.81 23.39 14.70
C LEU A 60 38.93 23.99 15.81
N GLN A 61 37.74 24.49 15.46
CA GLN A 61 36.77 24.99 16.43
C GLN A 61 36.30 23.88 17.36
N LYS A 62 35.95 22.69 16.84
CA LYS A 62 35.63 21.52 17.66
C LYS A 62 36.79 21.09 18.56
N SER A 63 38.02 21.13 18.05
CA SER A 63 39.22 20.85 18.84
C SER A 63 39.44 21.89 19.94
N GLN A 64 39.09 23.15 19.71
CA GLN A 64 39.24 24.25 20.67
C GLN A 64 38.11 24.25 21.73
N GLU A 65 36.89 23.91 21.33
CA GLU A 65 35.75 23.66 22.22
C GLU A 65 36.00 22.47 23.15
N ALA A 66 36.59 21.38 22.64
CA ALA A 66 37.02 20.22 23.43
C ALA A 66 38.17 20.54 24.41
N THR A 67 38.96 21.59 24.17
CA THR A 67 39.99 22.08 25.11
C THR A 67 39.46 23.02 26.18
N ASN A 68 38.45 23.84 25.87
CA ASN A 68 37.93 24.89 26.76
C ASN A 68 36.80 24.40 27.68
N ASN A 69 35.95 23.48 27.21
CA ASN A 69 35.04 22.75 28.09
C ASN A 69 35.82 21.55 28.63
N GLY A 70 36.06 21.49 29.94
CA GLY A 70 36.76 20.39 30.60
C GLY A 70 36.02 19.06 30.49
N GLU A 71 36.05 18.45 29.31
CA GLU A 71 35.49 17.12 29.06
C GLU A 71 36.37 16.03 29.69
N PRO A 72 35.76 14.95 30.22
CA PRO A 72 36.46 13.91 30.96
C PRO A 72 37.52 13.22 30.09
N ALA A 73 38.67 12.90 30.69
CA ALA A 73 39.85 12.32 30.05
C ALA A 73 39.62 11.00 29.26
N SER A 74 38.44 10.40 29.38
CA SER A 74 38.01 9.23 28.59
C SER A 74 37.73 9.59 27.13
N GLN A 75 36.97 10.66 26.85
CA GLN A 75 36.61 11.04 25.47
C GLN A 75 37.82 11.56 24.67
N ARG A 76 38.75 12.27 25.31
CA ARG A 76 40.01 12.70 24.67
C ARG A 76 40.94 11.53 24.30
N ARG A 77 40.85 10.39 25.01
CA ARG A 77 41.59 9.17 24.65
C ARG A 77 40.93 8.47 23.47
N ASP A 78 39.61 8.42 23.44
CA ASP A 78 38.85 7.77 22.36
C ASP A 78 38.95 8.55 21.04
N ASP A 79 38.89 9.89 21.07
CA ASP A 79 39.09 10.73 19.89
C ASP A 79 40.52 10.68 19.35
N LYS A 80 41.52 10.61 20.24
CA LYS A 80 42.93 10.49 19.85
C LYS A 80 43.27 9.10 19.33
N ASN A 81 42.64 8.06 19.88
CA ASN A 81 42.72 6.71 19.36
C ASN A 81 42.02 6.60 17.99
N SER A 82 40.85 7.22 17.83
CA SER A 82 40.13 7.28 16.55
C SER A 82 40.92 8.05 15.49
N ALA A 83 41.55 9.19 15.84
CA ALA A 83 42.41 9.95 14.95
C ALA A 83 43.65 9.15 14.52
N ASN A 84 44.32 8.46 15.46
CA ASN A 84 45.45 7.58 15.17
C ASN A 84 45.05 6.37 14.32
N GLU A 85 43.85 5.83 14.52
CA GLU A 85 43.32 4.72 13.74
C GLU A 85 42.95 5.17 12.32
N ASN A 86 42.37 6.35 12.17
CA ASN A 86 42.10 6.98 10.86
C ASN A 86 43.40 7.33 10.12
N GLU A 87 44.42 7.81 10.82
CA GLU A 87 45.75 8.07 10.25
C GLU A 87 46.41 6.76 9.78
N LYS A 88 46.33 5.68 10.58
CA LYS A 88 46.79 4.36 10.16
C LYS A 88 46.04 3.85 8.92
N ARG A 89 44.71 3.95 8.89
CA ARG A 89 43.89 3.56 7.72
C ARG A 89 44.22 4.40 6.49
N TYR A 90 44.47 5.69 6.66
CA TYR A 90 44.88 6.58 5.57
C TYR A 90 46.26 6.19 5.03
N LEU A 91 47.23 5.92 5.91
CA LEU A 91 48.57 5.46 5.51
C LEU A 91 48.54 4.08 4.85
N GLU A 92 47.68 3.19 5.30
CA GLU A 92 47.46 1.87 4.70
C GLU A 92 46.80 1.99 3.32
N CYS A 93 45.80 2.86 3.18
CA CYS A 93 45.17 3.18 1.90
C CYS A 93 46.19 3.79 0.92
N LEU A 94 46.99 4.76 1.37
CA LEU A 94 48.07 5.34 0.55
C LEU A 94 49.10 4.28 0.13
N ARG A 95 49.46 3.36 1.02
CA ARG A 95 50.38 2.26 0.71
C ARG A 95 49.77 1.32 -0.33
N SER A 96 48.51 0.94 -0.17
CA SER A 96 47.78 0.11 -1.14
C SER A 96 47.69 0.78 -2.51
N VAL A 97 47.38 2.08 -2.56
CA VAL A 97 47.34 2.86 -3.81
C VAL A 97 48.73 2.94 -4.45
N HIS A 98 49.77 3.20 -3.65
CA HIS A 98 51.14 3.22 -4.14
C HIS A 98 51.56 1.85 -4.69
N GLU A 99 51.26 0.77 -3.97
CA GLU A 99 51.53 -0.60 -4.40
C GLU A 99 50.79 -0.95 -5.69
N ALA A 100 49.50 -0.64 -5.79
CA ALA A 100 48.72 -0.83 -7.02
C ALA A 100 49.28 -0.02 -8.19
N LYS A 101 49.74 1.22 -7.94
CA LYS A 101 50.37 2.06 -8.95
C LYS A 101 51.72 1.49 -9.42
N VAL A 102 52.54 1.00 -8.49
CA VAL A 102 53.81 0.32 -8.81
C VAL A 102 53.53 -0.95 -9.60
N GLN A 103 52.59 -1.79 -9.17
CA GLN A 103 52.19 -3.01 -9.89
C GLN A 103 51.67 -2.72 -11.30
N THR A 104 50.88 -1.66 -11.47
CA THR A 104 50.39 -1.24 -12.80
C THR A 104 51.55 -0.77 -13.68
N THR A 105 52.47 0.01 -13.13
CA THR A 105 53.63 0.53 -13.87
C THR A 105 54.59 -0.60 -14.27
N THR A 106 54.85 -1.56 -13.38
CA THR A 106 55.70 -2.71 -13.68
C THR A 106 55.04 -3.63 -14.69
N ALA A 107 53.73 -3.88 -14.58
CA ALA A 107 52.98 -4.66 -15.57
C ALA A 107 52.99 -3.96 -16.94
N GLN A 108 52.77 -2.65 -17.01
CA GLN A 108 52.88 -1.87 -18.25
C GLN A 108 54.26 -2.04 -18.88
N SER A 109 55.34 -1.81 -18.12
CA SER A 109 56.71 -1.99 -18.61
C SER A 109 56.99 -3.41 -19.12
N GLN A 110 56.43 -4.44 -18.45
CA GLN A 110 56.55 -5.83 -18.90
C GLN A 110 55.80 -6.05 -20.22
N TYR A 111 54.56 -5.58 -20.33
CA TYR A 111 53.77 -5.71 -21.56
C TYR A 111 54.38 -4.93 -22.71
N ASP A 112 54.92 -3.73 -22.47
CA ASP A 112 55.61 -2.93 -23.48
C ASP A 112 56.86 -3.68 -23.99
N ARG A 113 57.64 -4.29 -23.08
CA ARG A 113 58.81 -5.08 -23.46
C ARG A 113 58.41 -6.31 -24.29
N ILE A 114 57.33 -6.99 -23.92
CA ILE A 114 56.81 -8.14 -24.66
C ILE A 114 56.30 -7.69 -26.04
N ALA A 115 55.58 -6.56 -26.11
CA ALA A 115 55.08 -6.00 -27.36
C ALA A 115 56.23 -5.66 -28.32
N LEU A 116 57.29 -5.02 -27.81
CA LEU A 116 58.49 -4.72 -28.61
C LEU A 116 59.20 -5.99 -29.11
N ASP A 117 59.34 -7.01 -28.27
CA ASP A 117 59.95 -8.29 -28.68
C ASP A 117 59.10 -9.02 -29.73
N LEU A 118 57.77 -9.02 -29.58
CA LEU A 118 56.86 -9.59 -30.56
C LEU A 118 56.88 -8.81 -31.87
N GLN A 119 56.96 -7.47 -31.82
CA GLN A 119 57.08 -6.64 -33.01
C GLN A 119 58.39 -6.90 -33.74
N ALA A 120 59.52 -6.95 -33.04
CA ALA A 120 60.81 -7.25 -33.65
C ALA A 120 60.82 -8.63 -34.33
N LYS A 121 60.19 -9.63 -33.70
CA LYS A 121 60.01 -10.97 -34.31
C LYS A 121 59.11 -10.93 -35.53
N LEU A 122 58.05 -10.12 -35.53
CA LEU A 122 57.18 -9.94 -36.69
C LEU A 122 57.97 -9.32 -37.85
N ASP A 123 58.68 -8.22 -37.60
CA ASP A 123 59.48 -7.51 -38.60
C ASP A 123 60.57 -8.43 -39.20
N GLU A 124 61.25 -9.23 -38.38
CA GLU A 124 62.24 -10.21 -38.84
C GLU A 124 61.61 -11.28 -39.76
N LYS A 125 60.40 -11.75 -39.42
CA LYS A 125 59.69 -12.76 -40.21
C LYS A 125 59.17 -12.17 -41.51
N GLU A 126 58.66 -10.93 -41.49
CA GLU A 126 58.23 -10.22 -42.69
C GLU A 126 59.41 -10.00 -43.65
N ALA A 127 60.55 -9.53 -43.15
CA ALA A 127 61.77 -9.36 -43.95
C ALA A 127 62.22 -10.68 -44.62
N LYS A 128 62.19 -11.79 -43.87
CA LYS A 128 62.49 -13.13 -44.42
C LYS A 128 61.49 -13.57 -45.48
N VAL A 129 60.19 -13.29 -45.28
CA VAL A 129 59.15 -13.61 -46.27
C VAL A 129 59.36 -12.81 -47.54
N THR A 130 59.67 -11.52 -47.45
CA THR A 130 59.95 -10.68 -48.63
C THR A 130 61.19 -11.16 -49.36
N GLU A 131 62.27 -11.50 -48.66
CA GLU A 131 63.51 -12.03 -49.28
C GLU A 131 63.26 -13.36 -50.02
N ILE A 132 62.53 -14.27 -49.39
CA ILE A 132 62.15 -15.56 -50.01
C ILE A 132 61.22 -15.34 -51.21
N GLN A 133 60.28 -14.40 -51.12
CA GLN A 133 59.37 -14.08 -52.21
C GLN A 133 60.12 -13.47 -53.41
N ASP A 134 61.01 -12.51 -53.16
CA ASP A 134 61.78 -11.84 -54.21
C ASP A 134 62.74 -12.82 -54.90
N SER A 135 63.45 -13.65 -54.13
CA SER A 135 64.32 -14.70 -54.68
C SER A 135 63.54 -15.74 -55.49
N PHE A 136 62.33 -16.11 -55.05
CA PHE A 136 61.47 -17.02 -55.81
C PHE A 136 60.95 -16.39 -57.12
N LEU A 137 60.57 -15.11 -57.10
CA LEU A 137 60.16 -14.38 -58.29
C LEU A 137 61.31 -14.25 -59.30
N GLU A 138 62.52 -13.97 -58.82
CA GLU A 138 63.71 -13.91 -59.67
C GLU A 138 64.04 -15.27 -60.28
N PHE A 139 64.03 -16.34 -59.48
CA PHE A 139 64.20 -17.71 -59.96
C PHE A 139 63.16 -18.09 -61.03
N LYS A 140 61.88 -17.72 -60.80
CA LYS A 140 60.80 -17.97 -61.77
C LYS A 140 61.02 -17.19 -63.07
N ARG A 141 61.48 -15.94 -62.98
CA ARG A 141 61.82 -15.10 -64.14
C ARG A 141 63.00 -15.66 -64.93
N GLU A 142 64.03 -16.16 -64.26
CA GLU A 142 65.18 -16.81 -64.92
C GLU A 142 64.78 -18.08 -65.67
N ILE A 143 63.97 -18.94 -65.05
CA ILE A 143 63.42 -20.13 -65.72
C ILE A 143 62.59 -19.73 -66.95
N ALA A 144 61.74 -18.71 -66.83
CA ALA A 144 60.90 -18.26 -67.93
C ALA A 144 61.71 -17.68 -69.10
N LYS A 145 62.85 -17.03 -68.84
CA LYS A 145 63.77 -16.53 -69.87
C LYS A 145 64.48 -17.66 -70.63
N ASN A 146 64.83 -18.74 -69.91
CA ASN A 146 65.48 -19.92 -70.47
C ASN A 146 64.49 -20.90 -71.13
N ALA A 147 63.19 -20.68 -70.98
CA ALA A 147 62.16 -21.52 -71.57
C ALA A 147 61.96 -21.22 -73.06
N GLU A 148 61.78 -22.28 -73.85
CA GLU A 148 61.49 -22.20 -75.28
C GLU A 148 60.02 -22.52 -75.57
N ASN A 149 59.46 -21.88 -76.58
CA ASN A 149 58.09 -22.13 -77.00
C ASN A 149 57.99 -23.46 -77.73
N MET A 150 57.25 -24.43 -77.18
CA MET A 150 57.06 -25.77 -77.73
C MET A 150 56.65 -25.81 -79.20
N ARG A 151 55.95 -24.78 -79.72
CA ARG A 151 55.46 -24.74 -81.11
C ARG A 151 56.45 -24.11 -82.09
N THR A 152 57.36 -23.27 -81.61
CA THR A 152 58.27 -22.50 -82.48
C THR A 152 59.76 -22.72 -82.19
N GLY A 153 60.10 -23.40 -81.08
CA GLY A 153 61.48 -23.64 -80.62
C GLY A 153 62.27 -22.37 -80.31
N LYS A 154 61.60 -21.21 -80.23
CA LYS A 154 62.22 -19.91 -79.97
C LYS A 154 62.07 -19.54 -78.49
N PRO A 155 63.03 -18.82 -77.91
CA PRO A 155 62.93 -18.34 -76.53
C PRO A 155 61.73 -17.40 -76.38
N ILE A 156 61.09 -17.43 -75.21
CA ILE A 156 59.91 -16.61 -74.93
C ILE A 156 60.32 -15.13 -74.88
N PRO A 157 59.63 -14.22 -75.61
CA PRO A 157 59.95 -12.80 -75.56
C PRO A 157 59.74 -12.21 -74.16
N ALA A 158 60.67 -11.34 -73.71
CA ALA A 158 60.59 -10.68 -72.40
C ALA A 158 59.27 -9.95 -72.14
N ARG A 159 58.64 -9.39 -73.20
CA ARG A 159 57.32 -8.75 -73.12
C ARG A 159 56.21 -9.72 -72.70
N VAL A 160 56.26 -10.96 -73.16
CA VAL A 160 55.27 -12.00 -72.84
C VAL A 160 55.48 -12.49 -71.40
N ILE A 161 56.73 -12.65 -70.97
CA ILE A 161 57.07 -12.99 -69.58
C ILE A 161 56.54 -11.92 -68.61
N SER A 162 56.77 -10.64 -68.90
CA SER A 162 56.25 -9.54 -68.08
C SER A 162 54.73 -9.49 -68.03
N GLN A 163 54.03 -9.86 -69.11
CA GLN A 163 52.57 -10.00 -69.09
C GLN A 163 52.10 -11.14 -68.19
N PHE A 164 52.79 -12.29 -68.19
CA PHE A 164 52.47 -13.39 -67.29
C PHE A 164 52.73 -13.03 -65.83
N GLU A 165 53.87 -12.39 -65.51
CA GLU A 165 54.17 -11.90 -64.17
C GLU A 165 53.09 -10.92 -63.66
N ALA A 166 52.66 -9.97 -64.50
CA ALA A 166 51.60 -9.03 -64.15
C ALA A 166 50.23 -9.71 -63.94
N ALA A 167 49.90 -10.71 -64.76
CA ALA A 167 48.66 -11.47 -64.64
C ALA A 167 48.64 -12.34 -63.38
N GLU A 168 49.78 -12.96 -63.05
CA GLU A 168 49.94 -13.75 -61.84
C GLU A 168 49.87 -12.88 -60.58
N LEU A 169 50.59 -11.75 -60.56
CA LEU A 169 50.53 -10.80 -59.45
C LEU A 169 49.09 -10.33 -59.19
N LYS A 170 48.32 -10.05 -60.24
CA LYS A 170 46.90 -9.69 -60.11
C LYS A 170 46.08 -10.82 -59.49
N LYS A 171 46.36 -12.07 -59.86
CA LYS A 171 45.69 -13.24 -59.28
C LYS A 171 46.08 -13.47 -57.83
N ASP A 172 47.34 -13.27 -57.47
CA ASP A 172 47.80 -13.36 -56.08
C ASP A 172 47.11 -12.32 -55.20
N GLN A 173 46.98 -11.07 -55.67
CA GLN A 173 46.21 -10.03 -54.98
C GLN A 173 44.71 -10.39 -54.82
N GLU A 174 44.10 -11.02 -55.82
CA GLU A 174 42.72 -11.52 -55.72
C GLU A 174 42.60 -12.61 -54.64
N VAL A 175 43.53 -13.57 -54.63
CA VAL A 175 43.57 -14.65 -53.65
C VAL A 175 43.77 -14.11 -52.24
N GLU A 176 44.67 -13.15 -52.06
CA GLU A 176 44.91 -12.48 -50.78
C GLU A 176 43.65 -11.81 -50.24
N LYS A 177 42.94 -11.04 -51.08
CA LYS A 177 41.67 -10.40 -50.69
C LYS A 177 40.62 -11.42 -50.26
N VAL A 178 40.50 -12.54 -50.99
CA VAL A 178 39.55 -13.60 -50.64
C VAL A 178 39.96 -14.30 -49.34
N ARG A 179 41.26 -14.53 -49.11
CA ARG A 179 41.78 -15.10 -47.86
C ARG A 179 41.48 -14.19 -46.67
N LEU A 180 41.74 -12.89 -46.77
CA LEU A 180 41.41 -11.92 -45.73
C LEU A 180 39.90 -11.91 -45.43
N LYS A 181 39.07 -11.93 -46.48
CA LYS A 181 37.61 -12.03 -46.30
C LYS A 181 37.20 -13.33 -45.61
N ASN A 182 37.83 -14.45 -45.95
CA ASN A 182 37.55 -15.74 -45.30
C ASN A 182 37.94 -15.73 -43.82
N ILE A 183 39.11 -15.19 -43.48
CA ILE A 183 39.56 -15.03 -42.07
C ILE A 183 38.59 -14.15 -41.30
N ASN A 184 38.17 -13.02 -41.87
CA ASN A 184 37.20 -12.11 -41.25
C ASN A 184 35.85 -12.81 -41.01
N LEU A 185 35.33 -13.53 -42.02
CA LEU A 185 34.07 -14.27 -41.89
C LEU A 185 34.16 -15.38 -40.85
N ARG A 186 35.26 -16.15 -40.81
CA ARG A 186 35.48 -17.18 -39.78
C ARG A 186 35.52 -16.59 -38.37
N THR A 187 36.24 -15.47 -38.20
CA THR A 187 36.30 -14.77 -36.91
C THR A 187 34.92 -14.23 -36.51
N HIS A 188 34.16 -13.69 -37.46
CA HIS A 188 32.81 -13.21 -37.22
C HIS A 188 31.84 -14.35 -36.84
N LEU A 189 31.92 -15.48 -37.55
CA LEU A 189 31.17 -16.69 -37.26
C LEU A 189 31.47 -17.16 -35.82
N LYS A 190 32.75 -17.29 -35.46
CA LYS A 190 33.16 -17.68 -34.10
C LYS A 190 32.64 -16.72 -33.03
N LYS A 191 32.62 -15.40 -33.30
CA LYS A 191 32.02 -14.40 -32.39
C LYS A 191 30.52 -14.61 -32.25
N LEU A 192 29.81 -14.86 -33.34
CA LEU A 192 28.37 -15.12 -33.32
C LEU A 192 28.04 -16.42 -32.58
N GLU A 193 28.81 -17.48 -32.79
CA GLU A 193 28.67 -18.75 -32.05
C GLU A 193 28.90 -18.54 -30.55
N GLN A 194 29.93 -17.78 -30.15
CA GLN A 194 30.17 -17.46 -28.75
C GLN A 194 29.05 -16.63 -28.14
N GLN A 195 28.50 -15.66 -28.88
CA GLN A 195 27.34 -14.89 -28.43
C GLN A 195 26.08 -15.75 -28.30
N LEU A 196 25.87 -16.68 -29.23
CA LEU A 196 24.76 -17.63 -29.17
C LEU A 196 24.91 -18.52 -27.95
N HIS A 197 26.08 -19.13 -27.76
CA HIS A 197 26.37 -19.98 -26.61
C HIS A 197 26.24 -19.23 -25.28
N ALA A 198 26.67 -17.97 -25.19
CA ALA A 198 26.47 -17.15 -24.00
C ALA A 198 24.97 -16.90 -23.71
N LYS A 199 24.18 -16.65 -24.76
CA LYS A 199 22.72 -16.52 -24.64
C LYS A 199 22.05 -17.85 -24.28
N GLU A 200 22.54 -18.96 -24.81
CA GLU A 200 22.06 -20.30 -24.46
C GLU A 200 22.40 -20.65 -23.02
N GLN A 201 23.60 -20.34 -22.52
CA GLN A 201 23.95 -20.51 -21.10
C GLN A 201 23.12 -19.62 -20.18
N LEU A 202 22.82 -18.38 -20.59
CA LEU A 202 21.87 -17.51 -19.89
C LEU A 202 20.45 -18.11 -19.88
N ALA A 203 20.08 -18.82 -20.94
CA ALA A 203 18.79 -19.51 -21.06
C ALA A 203 18.77 -20.89 -20.36
N GLU A 204 19.91 -21.57 -20.23
CA GLU A 204 20.06 -22.84 -19.52
C GLU A 204 19.92 -22.64 -18.00
N GLY A 205 20.22 -21.43 -17.52
CA GLY A 205 19.87 -20.94 -16.17
C GLY A 205 18.51 -20.23 -16.07
N LEU A 206 17.80 -19.99 -17.19
CA LEU A 206 16.40 -19.61 -17.15
C LEU A 206 15.61 -20.90 -16.91
N HIS A 207 15.52 -21.28 -15.65
CA HIS A 207 14.87 -22.50 -15.20
C HIS A 207 13.44 -22.54 -15.74
N LEU A 208 13.25 -23.22 -16.87
CA LEU A 208 11.94 -23.54 -17.43
C LEU A 208 11.06 -24.19 -16.35
N ILE A 209 11.71 -24.95 -15.46
CA ILE A 209 11.14 -25.53 -14.25
C ILE A 209 10.63 -24.46 -13.29
N ASP A 210 11.38 -23.39 -13.02
CA ASP A 210 10.91 -22.29 -12.16
C ASP A 210 9.76 -21.51 -12.83
N PHE A 211 9.80 -21.34 -14.15
CA PHE A 211 8.69 -20.71 -14.88
C PHE A 211 7.42 -21.56 -14.84
N GLU A 212 7.55 -22.88 -15.03
CA GLU A 212 6.45 -23.83 -14.87
C GLU A 212 5.95 -23.89 -13.43
N GLN A 213 6.85 -23.87 -12.44
CA GLN A 213 6.50 -23.81 -11.03
C GLN A 213 5.73 -22.54 -10.70
N LEU A 214 6.19 -21.37 -11.16
CA LEU A 214 5.52 -20.09 -10.95
C LEU A 214 4.15 -20.06 -11.63
N LYS A 215 4.01 -20.73 -12.79
CA LYS A 215 2.72 -20.91 -13.47
C LYS A 215 1.77 -21.79 -12.64
N ILE A 216 2.25 -22.91 -12.09
CA ILE A 216 1.46 -23.79 -11.21
C ILE A 216 1.04 -23.04 -9.94
N GLU A 217 1.95 -22.31 -9.32
CA GLU A 217 1.65 -21.51 -8.12
C GLU A 217 0.63 -20.41 -8.40
N ASN A 218 0.77 -19.69 -9.50
CA ASN A 218 -0.19 -18.65 -9.89
C ASN A 218 -1.58 -19.23 -10.13
N GLN A 219 -1.66 -20.37 -10.83
CA GLN A 219 -2.92 -21.06 -11.05
C GLN A 219 -3.56 -21.51 -9.73
N THR A 220 -2.77 -22.13 -8.83
CA THR A 220 -3.25 -22.59 -7.52
C THR A 220 -3.74 -21.42 -6.65
N LEU A 221 -3.06 -20.27 -6.70
CA LEU A 221 -3.50 -19.07 -5.99
C LEU A 221 -4.80 -18.50 -6.56
N ASN A 222 -4.95 -18.50 -7.89
CA ASN A 222 -6.20 -18.04 -8.53
C ASN A 222 -7.38 -18.95 -8.17
N GLU A 223 -7.20 -20.28 -8.19
CA GLU A 223 -8.22 -21.23 -7.74
C GLU A 223 -8.64 -20.94 -6.29
N LYS A 224 -7.67 -20.66 -5.41
CA LYS A 224 -7.94 -20.31 -4.01
C LYS A 224 -8.66 -18.97 -3.84
N ILE A 225 -8.37 -17.99 -4.71
CA ILE A 225 -9.09 -16.71 -4.76
C ILE A 225 -10.54 -16.95 -5.20
N GLU A 226 -10.77 -17.79 -6.20
CA GLU A 226 -12.11 -18.14 -6.67
C GLU A 226 -12.92 -18.85 -5.58
N GLU A 227 -12.35 -19.85 -4.90
CA GLU A 227 -12.99 -20.51 -3.76
C GLU A 227 -13.40 -19.53 -2.65
N ARG A 228 -12.48 -18.63 -2.26
CA ARG A 228 -12.76 -17.61 -1.23
C ARG A 228 -13.82 -16.61 -1.70
N ASN A 229 -13.83 -16.24 -2.97
CA ASN A 229 -14.86 -15.37 -3.55
C ASN A 229 -16.24 -16.03 -3.52
N GLU A 230 -16.33 -17.33 -3.82
CA GLU A 230 -17.58 -18.08 -3.70
C GLU A 230 -18.07 -18.18 -2.25
N GLU A 231 -17.17 -18.48 -1.31
CA GLU A 231 -17.48 -18.49 0.12
C GLU A 231 -17.99 -17.13 0.60
N LEU A 232 -17.33 -16.05 0.19
CA LEU A 232 -17.72 -14.68 0.48
C LEU A 232 -19.12 -14.38 -0.08
N HIS A 233 -19.40 -14.84 -1.31
CA HIS A 233 -20.71 -14.69 -1.92
C HIS A 233 -21.79 -15.47 -1.15
N LYS A 234 -21.50 -16.70 -0.70
CA LYS A 234 -22.40 -17.50 0.17
C LYS A 234 -22.67 -16.78 1.49
N LEU A 235 -21.66 -16.18 2.12
CA LEU A 235 -21.81 -15.41 3.37
C LEU A 235 -22.62 -14.13 3.18
N ARG A 236 -22.44 -13.40 2.07
CA ARG A 236 -23.27 -12.22 1.74
C ARG A 236 -24.75 -12.60 1.59
N LYS A 237 -25.05 -13.72 0.92
CA LYS A 237 -26.42 -14.26 0.80
C LYS A 237 -27.02 -14.59 2.17
N LYS A 238 -26.28 -15.32 3.02
CA LYS A 238 -26.70 -15.62 4.39
C LYS A 238 -26.97 -14.35 5.19
N THR A 239 -26.06 -13.37 5.14
CA THR A 239 -26.20 -12.08 5.83
C THR A 239 -27.47 -11.35 5.39
N THR A 240 -27.74 -11.30 4.08
CA THR A 240 -28.94 -10.66 3.53
C THR A 240 -30.21 -11.34 4.03
N SER A 241 -30.24 -12.68 4.02
CA SER A 241 -31.36 -13.46 4.55
C SER A 241 -31.57 -13.23 6.05
N THR A 242 -30.49 -13.22 6.85
CA THR A 242 -30.56 -12.92 8.29
C THR A 242 -31.08 -11.52 8.55
N VAL A 243 -30.66 -10.51 7.79
CA VAL A 243 -31.15 -9.13 7.92
C VAL A 243 -32.65 -9.07 7.61
N GLN A 244 -33.13 -9.75 6.57
CA GLN A 244 -34.56 -9.83 6.26
C GLN A 244 -35.36 -10.45 7.41
N VAL A 245 -34.90 -11.60 7.95
CA VAL A 245 -35.54 -12.25 9.09
C VAL A 245 -35.54 -11.35 10.33
N LEU A 246 -34.43 -10.67 10.60
CA LEU A 246 -34.31 -9.74 11.72
C LEU A 246 -35.26 -8.55 11.57
N THR A 247 -35.41 -8.01 10.36
CA THR A 247 -36.40 -6.96 10.06
C THR A 247 -37.82 -7.44 10.34
N HIS A 248 -38.21 -8.62 9.84
CA HIS A 248 -39.55 -9.17 10.10
C HIS A 248 -39.81 -9.40 11.60
N ILE A 249 -38.82 -9.91 12.34
CA ILE A 249 -38.93 -10.10 13.79
C ILE A 249 -39.09 -8.75 14.50
N LYS A 250 -38.33 -7.74 14.09
CA LYS A 250 -38.41 -6.38 14.65
C LYS A 250 -39.79 -5.76 14.41
N GLU A 251 -40.34 -5.89 13.21
CA GLU A 251 -41.69 -5.42 12.87
C GLU A 251 -42.76 -6.13 13.73
N LYS A 252 -42.68 -7.47 13.82
CA LYS A 252 -43.61 -8.24 14.65
C LYS A 252 -43.51 -7.88 16.13
N LEU A 253 -42.29 -7.66 16.64
CA LEU A 253 -42.07 -7.21 18.01
C LEU A 253 -42.69 -5.83 18.25
N GLN A 254 -42.50 -4.89 17.34
CA GLN A 254 -43.11 -3.56 17.44
C GLN A 254 -44.64 -3.63 17.46
N PHE A 255 -45.23 -4.49 16.62
CA PHE A 255 -46.68 -4.72 16.61
C PHE A 255 -47.17 -5.27 17.96
N ILE A 256 -46.55 -6.33 18.48
CA ILE A 256 -46.92 -6.94 19.77
C ILE A 256 -46.71 -5.96 20.92
N LEU A 257 -45.65 -5.14 20.90
CA LEU A 257 -45.42 -4.11 21.91
C LEU A 257 -46.52 -3.05 21.91
N ALA A 258 -46.97 -2.61 20.73
CA ALA A 258 -48.07 -1.65 20.61
C ALA A 258 -49.38 -2.25 21.13
N GLU A 259 -49.69 -3.51 20.78
CA GLU A 259 -50.85 -4.23 21.30
C GLU A 259 -50.79 -4.40 22.83
N ASN A 260 -49.62 -4.77 23.37
CA ASN A 260 -49.42 -4.90 24.81
C ASN A 260 -49.61 -3.56 25.54
N GLN A 261 -49.21 -2.45 24.94
CA GLN A 261 -49.46 -1.12 25.48
C GLN A 261 -50.95 -0.77 25.50
N LEU A 262 -51.70 -1.13 24.46
CA LEU A 262 -53.16 -0.94 24.43
C LEU A 262 -53.84 -1.79 25.52
N LEU A 263 -53.53 -3.09 25.60
CA LEU A 263 -54.08 -3.98 26.62
C LEU A 263 -53.73 -3.52 28.05
N LYS A 264 -52.54 -2.96 28.26
CA LYS A 264 -52.16 -2.36 29.56
C LYS A 264 -53.04 -1.15 29.91
N LYS A 265 -53.37 -0.30 28.93
CA LYS A 265 -54.30 0.82 29.15
C LYS A 265 -55.70 0.32 29.47
N GLU A 266 -56.23 -0.64 28.69
CA GLU A 266 -57.54 -1.25 28.95
C GLU A 266 -57.60 -1.90 30.34
N SER A 267 -56.55 -2.61 30.74
CA SER A 267 -56.45 -3.19 32.08
C SER A 267 -56.47 -2.13 33.18
N ALA A 268 -55.77 -1.01 33.00
CA ALA A 268 -55.76 0.09 33.96
C ALA A 268 -57.14 0.77 34.06
N GLU A 269 -57.82 0.98 32.94
CA GLU A 269 -59.20 1.52 32.90
C GLU A 269 -60.19 0.58 33.60
N LEU A 270 -60.06 -0.74 33.40
CA LEU A 270 -60.87 -1.75 34.08
C LEU A 270 -60.59 -1.79 35.59
N GLU A 271 -59.34 -1.68 36.01
CA GLU A 271 -58.96 -1.60 37.43
C GLU A 271 -59.56 -0.35 38.10
N GLU A 272 -59.51 0.80 37.42
CA GLU A 272 -60.13 2.03 37.89
C GLU A 272 -61.66 1.89 38.00
N ALA A 273 -62.31 1.36 36.96
CA ALA A 273 -63.75 1.10 36.97
C ALA A 273 -64.15 0.11 38.08
N LEU A 274 -63.34 -0.93 38.31
CA LEU A 274 -63.52 -1.89 39.40
C LEU A 274 -63.40 -1.21 40.76
N SER A 275 -62.40 -0.34 40.95
CA SER A 275 -62.20 0.44 42.17
C SER A 275 -63.42 1.33 42.47
N VAL A 276 -63.90 2.09 41.48
CA VAL A 276 -65.11 2.91 41.59
C VAL A 276 -66.33 2.07 41.95
N ASN A 277 -66.49 0.90 41.33
CA ASN A 277 -67.60 -0.01 41.63
C ASN A 277 -67.49 -0.62 43.04
N ARG A 278 -66.29 -0.93 43.52
CA ARG A 278 -66.04 -1.37 44.91
C ARG A 278 -66.43 -0.28 45.91
N ASP A 279 -66.09 0.98 45.64
CA ASP A 279 -66.47 2.12 46.47
C ASP A 279 -67.99 2.35 46.50
N LYS A 280 -68.65 2.27 45.33
CA LYS A 280 -70.12 2.34 45.24
C LYS A 280 -70.78 1.22 46.04
N LEU A 281 -70.28 -0.01 45.93
CA LEU A 281 -70.77 -1.15 46.68
C LEU A 281 -70.59 -0.97 48.20
N ALA A 282 -69.44 -0.45 48.63
CA ALA A 282 -69.18 -0.15 50.04
C ALA A 282 -70.16 0.90 50.59
N LYS A 283 -70.42 1.98 49.86
CA LYS A 283 -71.44 2.99 50.20
C LYS A 283 -72.83 2.37 50.32
N LYS A 284 -73.24 1.57 49.33
CA LYS A 284 -74.55 0.88 49.34
C LYS A 284 -74.69 -0.12 50.48
N LYS A 285 -73.63 -0.86 50.83
CA LYS A 285 -73.62 -1.73 52.02
C LYS A 285 -73.80 -0.91 53.31
N LYS A 286 -73.10 0.22 53.45
CA LYS A 286 -73.24 1.12 54.60
C LYS A 286 -74.65 1.69 54.72
N GLU A 287 -75.25 2.14 53.62
CA GLU A 287 -76.66 2.58 53.57
C GLU A 287 -77.63 1.47 53.99
N ARG A 288 -77.46 0.26 53.43
CA ARG A 288 -78.25 -0.92 53.78
C ARG A 288 -78.14 -1.24 55.28
N ASP A 289 -76.93 -1.23 55.83
CA ASP A 289 -76.70 -1.57 57.23
C ASP A 289 -77.26 -0.48 58.17
N ALA A 290 -77.19 0.80 57.78
CA ALA A 290 -77.85 1.89 58.49
C ALA A 290 -79.38 1.72 58.49
N ASN A 291 -79.97 1.43 57.32
CA ASN A 291 -81.41 1.15 57.20
C ASN A 291 -81.82 -0.07 58.03
N ARG A 292 -81.01 -1.13 58.06
CA ARG A 292 -81.24 -2.31 58.90
C ARG A 292 -81.22 -1.96 60.39
N GLN A 293 -80.30 -1.11 60.83
CA GLN A 293 -80.27 -0.61 62.21
C GLN A 293 -81.51 0.24 62.54
N VAL A 294 -81.95 1.11 61.61
CA VAL A 294 -83.17 1.91 61.77
C VAL A 294 -84.40 1.00 61.86
N LEU A 295 -84.52 0.01 60.97
CA LEU A 295 -85.61 -0.97 61.00
C LEU A 295 -85.62 -1.77 62.31
N LEU A 296 -84.44 -2.15 62.83
CA LEU A 296 -84.32 -2.83 64.12
C LEU A 296 -84.78 -1.93 65.28
N LYS A 297 -84.42 -0.64 65.27
CA LYS A 297 -84.88 0.35 66.25
C LYS A 297 -86.39 0.58 66.18
N LEU A 298 -86.96 0.70 64.98
CA LEU A 298 -88.40 0.83 64.78
C LEU A 298 -89.14 -0.43 65.25
N LYS A 299 -88.65 -1.63 64.90
CA LYS A 299 -89.20 -2.89 65.39
C LYS A 299 -89.19 -2.99 66.91
N ASN A 300 -88.15 -2.49 67.57
CA ASN A 300 -88.08 -2.43 69.03
C ASN A 300 -89.08 -1.42 69.62
N LYS A 301 -89.37 -0.30 68.93
CA LYS A 301 -90.40 0.67 69.34
C LYS A 301 -91.82 0.14 69.11
N ASP A 302 -92.04 -0.61 68.03
CA ASP A 302 -93.33 -1.23 67.68
C ASP A 302 -93.59 -2.56 68.43
N GLY A 303 -92.74 -2.92 69.40
CA GLY A 303 -92.80 -4.21 70.09
C GLY A 303 -94.15 -4.46 70.80
N PHE A 304 -94.84 -3.40 71.23
CA PHE A 304 -96.16 -3.52 71.85
C PHE A 304 -97.27 -3.86 70.82
N ALA A 305 -97.16 -3.34 69.60
CA ALA A 305 -98.21 -3.47 68.57
C ALA A 305 -98.18 -4.80 67.79
N LYS A 306 -97.18 -5.67 68.04
CA LYS A 306 -97.02 -6.95 67.31
C LYS A 306 -97.15 -8.21 68.17
N SER A 307 -97.28 -8.06 69.49
CA SER A 307 -97.49 -9.20 70.36
C SER A 307 -98.99 -9.47 70.45
N GLU A 308 -99.47 -10.38 69.61
CA GLU A 308 -100.87 -10.85 69.57
C GLU A 308 -101.34 -11.32 70.96
N LEU A 309 -100.46 -11.99 71.73
CA LEU A 309 -100.71 -12.34 73.13
C LEU A 309 -100.92 -11.14 74.06
N LEU A 310 -100.22 -10.01 73.82
CA LEU A 310 -100.41 -8.80 74.62
C LEU A 310 -101.67 -8.05 74.21
N ILE A 311 -102.05 -8.11 72.93
CA ILE A 311 -103.31 -7.58 72.43
C ILE A 311 -104.47 -8.39 73.01
N GLU A 312 -104.40 -9.72 72.98
CA GLU A 312 -105.37 -10.62 73.61
C GLU A 312 -105.47 -10.41 75.13
N ASP A 313 -104.35 -10.17 75.82
CA ASP A 313 -104.35 -9.91 77.27
C ASP A 313 -104.91 -8.52 77.59
N PHE A 314 -104.67 -7.52 76.73
CA PHE A 314 -105.30 -6.20 76.83
C PHE A 314 -106.82 -6.29 76.58
N GLU A 315 -107.24 -7.02 75.56
CA GLU A 315 -108.65 -7.29 75.25
C GLU A 315 -109.33 -8.09 76.38
N LYS A 316 -108.66 -9.09 76.97
CA LYS A 316 -109.16 -9.81 78.16
C LYS A 316 -109.27 -8.92 79.38
N ARG A 317 -108.28 -8.05 79.62
CA ARG A 317 -108.33 -7.05 80.71
C ARG A 317 -109.50 -6.08 80.52
N ASP A 318 -109.78 -5.68 79.28
CA ASP A 318 -110.89 -4.80 78.95
C ASP A 318 -112.24 -5.51 79.15
N ALA A 319 -112.35 -6.78 78.73
CA ALA A 319 -113.52 -7.62 79.00
C ALA A 319 -113.73 -7.89 80.51
N ASP A 320 -112.66 -8.19 81.25
CA ASP A 320 -112.68 -8.35 82.71
C ASP A 320 -113.20 -7.08 83.40
N LEU A 321 -112.80 -5.90 82.91
CA LEU A 321 -113.26 -4.60 83.41
C LEU A 321 -114.77 -4.43 83.23
N VAL A 322 -115.28 -4.75 82.04
CA VAL A 322 -116.72 -4.71 81.75
C VAL A 322 -117.51 -5.69 82.65
N ASP A 323 -116.98 -6.90 82.86
CA ASP A 323 -117.60 -7.89 83.75
C ASP A 323 -117.56 -7.47 85.23
N LEU A 324 -116.49 -6.82 85.68
CA LEU A 324 -116.37 -6.24 87.01
C LEU A 324 -117.37 -5.09 87.23
N GLU A 325 -117.53 -4.20 86.25
CA GLU A 325 -118.54 -3.14 86.29
C GLU A 325 -119.96 -3.71 86.37
N ARG A 326 -120.23 -4.77 85.61
CA ARG A 326 -121.52 -5.47 85.66
C ARG A 326 -121.76 -6.14 87.02
N ARG A 327 -120.77 -6.83 87.59
CA ARG A 327 -120.87 -7.42 88.94
C ARG A 327 -121.07 -6.36 90.02
N LEU A 328 -120.44 -5.20 89.88
CA LEU A 328 -120.62 -4.07 90.78
C LEU A 328 -122.08 -3.57 90.72
N ALA A 329 -122.65 -3.45 89.51
CA ALA A 329 -124.05 -3.11 89.33
C ALA A 329 -125.01 -4.17 89.93
N GLU A 330 -124.74 -5.46 89.73
CA GLU A 330 -125.53 -6.57 90.30
C GLU A 330 -125.46 -6.59 91.85
N LEU A 331 -124.28 -6.36 92.44
CA LEU A 331 -124.09 -6.25 93.90
C LEU A 331 -124.79 -5.03 94.49
N MET A 332 -124.79 -3.89 93.78
CA MET A 332 -125.55 -2.70 94.17
C MET A 332 -127.07 -2.97 94.17
N GLN A 333 -127.58 -3.68 93.16
CA GLN A 333 -129.00 -4.09 93.12
C GLN A 333 -129.36 -5.10 94.22
N ARG A 334 -128.45 -6.04 94.54
CA ARG A 334 -128.65 -7.02 95.62
C ARG A 334 -128.64 -6.36 97.00
N HIS A 335 -127.76 -5.39 97.21
CA HIS A 335 -127.76 -4.58 98.43
C HIS A 335 -129.07 -3.81 98.56
N ALA A 336 -129.53 -3.13 97.49
CA ALA A 336 -130.81 -2.43 97.49
C ALA A 336 -132.02 -3.35 97.77
N TYR A 337 -132.00 -4.59 97.28
CA TYR A 337 -133.04 -5.59 97.54
C TYR A 337 -133.06 -6.07 98.99
N LEU A 338 -131.90 -6.35 99.59
CA LEU A 338 -131.77 -6.79 100.99
C LEU A 338 -132.07 -5.67 102.00
N THR A 339 -131.74 -4.41 101.68
CA THR A 339 -132.15 -3.26 102.50
C THR A 339 -133.67 -3.08 102.50
N ARG A 340 -134.34 -3.41 101.38
CA ARG A 340 -135.80 -3.30 101.25
C ARG A 340 -136.56 -4.46 101.92
N SER A 341 -135.99 -5.67 101.97
CA SER A 341 -136.62 -6.84 102.62
C SER A 341 -136.53 -6.84 104.15
N MET A 342 -135.64 -6.04 104.74
CA MET A 342 -135.51 -5.91 106.21
C MET A 342 -136.46 -4.86 106.83
N SER A 343 -137.26 -4.15 106.02
CA SER A 343 -138.10 -3.03 106.49
C SER A 343 -139.60 -3.36 106.68
N THR A 344 -140.10 -4.56 106.32
CA THR A 344 -141.57 -4.80 106.21
C THR A 344 -142.15 -6.01 106.96
N LYS A 345 -141.45 -6.61 107.92
CA LYS A 345 -142.06 -7.56 108.90
C LYS A 345 -141.57 -7.28 110.33
N ALA A 346 -141.90 -6.09 110.81
CA ALA A 346 -141.92 -5.74 112.24
C ALA A 346 -143.16 -4.85 112.48
N LYS A 347 -144.33 -5.49 112.58
CA LYS A 347 -145.51 -5.08 113.36
C LYS A 347 -146.59 -6.15 113.27
#